data_AF-A0AAP2DFK0-F1
#
_entry.id   AF-A0AAP2DFK0-F1
#
_cell.length_a   1.000
_cell.length_b   1.000
_cell.length_c   1.000
_cell.angle_alpha   90.00
_cell.angle_beta   90.00
_cell.angle_gamma   90.00
#
_symmetry.space_group_name_H-M   'P 1'
#
loop_
_entity.id
_entity.type
_entity.pdbx_description
1 polymer ?
#
loop_
_entity_poly.entity_id
_entity_poly.type
_entity_poly.pdbx_seq_one_letter_code
_entity_poly.pdbx_strand_id
1 'polypeptide(L)' 'MKREATKGILMNRKQAAIYVKTLFPKWDTTAAVMAVWDSIKRYDFKPFKIGGRVHYYKHNIDKGFEVRLDR' A
#
# COMPACT_ATOMS: atom_id res chain seq x y z
N MET A 1 2.99 8.40 26.00
CA MET A 1 1.75 7.98 25.31
C MET A 1 2.08 6.84 24.36
N LYS A 2 1.94 5.58 24.80
CA LYS A 2 2.16 4.40 23.95
C LYS A 2 0.94 4.29 23.04
N ARG A 3 1.06 4.71 21.77
CA ARG A 3 0.01 4.45 20.78
C ARG A 3 -0.05 2.94 20.60
N GLU A 4 -1.13 2.32 21.06
CA GLU A 4 -1.47 0.96 20.67
C GLU A 4 -1.43 0.92 19.14
N ALA A 5 -0.44 0.22 18.60
CA ALA A 5 -0.41 -0.08 17.19
C ALA A 5 -1.63 -0.96 16.93
N THR A 6 -2.73 -0.34 16.48
CA THR A 6 -3.84 -1.05 15.88
C THR A 6 -3.19 -1.96 14.85
N LYS A 7 -3.16 -3.28 15.13
CA LYS A 7 -2.51 -4.28 14.26
C LYS A 7 -3.36 -4.36 12.99
N GLY A 8 -3.22 -3.36 12.13
CA GLY A 8 -3.95 -3.26 10.88
C GLY A 8 -3.60 -4.43 9.98
N ILE A 9 -4.49 -4.71 9.03
CA ILE A 9 -4.28 -5.78 8.05
C ILE A 9 -2.94 -5.54 7.33
N LEU A 10 -2.01 -6.46 7.55
CA LEU A 10 -0.68 -6.45 6.97
C LEU A 10 -0.71 -7.22 5.66
N MET A 11 -0.17 -6.61 4.60
CA MET A 11 -0.16 -7.18 3.26
C MET A 11 1.24 -7.19 2.69
N ASN A 12 1.64 -8.31 2.10
CA ASN A 12 2.79 -8.32 1.20
C ASN A 12 2.44 -7.61 -0.12
N ARG A 13 3.43 -7.36 -0.97
CA ARG A 13 3.22 -6.64 -2.24
C ARG A 13 2.19 -7.26 -3.18
N LYS A 14 2.09 -8.60 -3.23
CA LYS A 14 1.08 -9.29 -4.06
C LYS A 14 -0.33 -9.08 -3.51
N GLN A 15 -0.51 -9.21 -2.20
CA GLN A 15 -1.78 -8.95 -1.53
C GLN A 15 -2.19 -7.47 -1.66
N ALA A 16 -1.24 -6.54 -1.52
CA ALA A 16 -1.49 -5.12 -1.72
C ALA A 16 -1.96 -4.84 -3.15
N ALA A 17 -1.31 -5.39 -4.17
CA ALA A 17 -1.73 -5.23 -5.56
C ALA A 17 -3.15 -5.76 -5.82
N ILE A 18 -3.47 -6.95 -5.28
CA ILE A 18 -4.83 -7.51 -5.35
C ILE A 18 -5.82 -6.56 -4.69
N TYR A 19 -5.50 -6.07 -3.49
CA TYR A 19 -6.34 -5.13 -2.77
C TYR A 19 -6.58 -3.84 -3.57
N VAL A 20 -5.54 -3.23 -4.15
CA VAL A 20 -5.69 -2.05 -5.02
C VAL A 20 -6.59 -2.36 -6.21
N LYS A 21 -6.46 -3.54 -6.83
CA LYS A 21 -7.33 -3.97 -7.93
C LYS A 21 -8.79 -4.13 -7.50
N THR A 22 -9.07 -4.48 -6.24
CA THR A 22 -10.45 -4.48 -5.70
C THR A 22 -11.02 -3.08 -5.53
N LEU A 23 -10.19 -2.10 -5.15
CA LEU A 23 -10.60 -0.69 -5.02
C LEU A 23 -10.77 -0.01 -6.39
N PHE A 24 -9.88 -0.32 -7.33
CA PHE A 24 -9.83 0.28 -8.66
C PHE A 24 -9.79 -0.82 -9.74
N PRO A 25 -10.93 -1.47 -10.05
CA PRO A 25 -10.97 -2.62 -10.97
C PRO A 25 -10.47 -2.34 -12.39
N LYS A 26 -10.51 -1.07 -12.81
CA LYS A 26 -10.03 -0.62 -14.12
C LYS A 26 -8.50 -0.47 -14.18
N TRP A 27 -7.80 -0.47 -13.05
CA TRP A 27 -6.35 -0.35 -13.01
C TRP A 27 -5.72 -1.73 -13.11
N ASP A 28 -4.76 -1.91 -14.02
CA ASP A 28 -3.96 -3.13 -14.10
C ASP A 28 -2.85 -3.14 -13.04
N THR A 29 -3.27 -3.14 -11.77
CA THR A 29 -2.34 -3.09 -10.64
C THR A 29 -1.77 -4.48 -10.38
N THR A 30 -0.47 -4.63 -10.62
CA THR A 30 0.32 -5.82 -10.31
C THR A 30 1.33 -5.55 -9.20
N ALA A 31 1.98 -6.60 -8.68
CA ALA A 31 3.07 -6.43 -7.73
C ALA A 31 4.23 -5.61 -8.33
N ALA A 32 4.50 -5.71 -9.63
CA ALA A 32 5.51 -4.89 -10.30
C ALA A 32 5.10 -3.41 -10.32
N VAL A 33 3.83 -3.13 -10.61
CA VAL A 33 3.28 -1.76 -10.56
C VAL A 33 3.41 -1.16 -9.15
N MET A 34 3.09 -1.93 -8.10
CA MET A 34 3.32 -1.48 -6.71
C MET A 34 4.79 -1.15 -6.43
N ALA A 35 5.74 -1.96 -6.94
CA ALA A 35 7.17 -1.69 -6.76
C ALA A 35 7.62 -0.41 -7.50
N VAL A 36 7.07 -0.16 -8.70
CA VAL A 36 7.31 1.08 -9.44
C VAL A 36 6.74 2.27 -8.67
N TRP A 37 5.51 2.18 -8.16
CA TRP A 37 4.88 3.23 -7.35
C TRP A 37 5.67 3.57 -6.09
N ASP A 38 6.22 2.57 -5.40
CA ASP A 38 7.14 2.78 -4.27
C ASP A 38 8.38 3.57 -4.73
N SER A 39 8.99 3.14 -5.85
CA SER A 39 10.25 3.69 -6.36
C SER A 39 10.12 5.15 -6.78
N ILE A 40 9.01 5.50 -7.44
CA ILE A 40 8.73 6.88 -7.89
C ILE A 40 7.97 7.70 -6.83
N LYS A 41 7.70 7.14 -5.65
CA LYS A 41 6.89 7.76 -4.58
C LYS A 41 5.54 8.29 -5.11
N ARG A 42 4.85 7.51 -5.95
CA ARG A 42 3.59 7.92 -6.59
C ARG A 42 2.50 8.23 -5.56
N TYR A 43 2.49 7.46 -4.48
CA TYR A 43 1.55 7.54 -3.36
C TYR A 43 2.31 7.30 -2.05
N ASP A 44 1.85 7.89 -0.94
CA ASP A 44 2.46 7.69 0.38
C ASP A 44 1.93 6.43 1.09
N PHE A 45 2.27 5.25 0.56
CA PHE A 45 1.84 3.96 1.15
C PHE A 45 2.67 3.49 2.34
N LYS A 46 3.77 4.21 2.65
CA LYS A 46 4.70 3.87 3.75
C LYS A 46 5.14 2.39 3.73
N PRO A 47 5.70 1.89 2.61
CA PRO A 47 6.19 0.52 2.53
C PRO A 47 7.31 0.29 3.56
N PHE A 48 7.35 -0.90 4.14
CA PHE A 48 8.39 -1.30 5.09
C PHE A 48 8.83 -2.74 4.89
N LYS A 49 10.02 -3.11 5.38
CA LYS A 49 10.59 -4.45 5.20
C LYS A 49 10.39 -5.31 6.45
N ILE A 50 9.96 -6.55 6.24
CA ILE A 50 9.98 -7.64 7.24
C ILE A 50 10.74 -8.81 6.61
N GLY A 51 11.86 -9.22 7.20
CA GLY A 51 12.69 -10.31 6.64
C GLY A 51 13.11 -10.06 5.18
N GLY A 52 13.45 -8.82 4.83
CA GLY A 52 13.85 -8.42 3.47
C GLY A 52 12.71 -8.24 2.46
N ARG A 53 11.47 -8.62 2.80
CA ARG A 53 10.30 -8.50 1.93
C ARG A 53 9.50 -7.24 2.25
N VAL A 54 9.02 -6.56 1.21
CA VAL A 54 8.22 -5.33 1.35
C VAL A 54 6.77 -5.67 1.71
N HIS A 55 6.28 -4.97 2.73
CA HIS A 55 4.93 -5.06 3.27
C HIS A 55 4.30 -3.67 3.41
N TYR A 56 2.98 -3.69 3.51
CA TYR A 56 2.12 -2.52 3.57
C TYR A 56 1.06 -2.76 4.64
N TYR A 57 0.68 -1.72 5.35
CA TYR A 57 -0.57 -1.75 6.09
C TYR A 57 -1.71 -1.27 5.20
N LYS A 58 -2.85 -1.98 5.23
CA LYS A 58 -4.06 -1.60 4.47
C LYS A 58 -4.42 -0.13 4.66
N HIS A 59 -4.43 0.36 5.90
CA HIS A 59 -4.82 1.74 6.21
C HIS A 59 -3.86 2.80 5.63
N ASN A 60 -2.59 2.45 5.37
CA ASN A 60 -1.65 3.36 4.71
C ASN A 60 -1.90 3.41 3.20
N ILE A 61 -2.34 2.29 2.60
CA ILE A 61 -2.76 2.27 1.19
C ILE A 61 -4.01 3.14 1.02
N ASP A 62 -5.01 2.96 1.87
CA ASP A 62 -6.26 3.73 1.85
C ASP A 62 -5.98 5.24 1.91
N LYS A 63 -5.22 5.67 2.93
CA LYS A 63 -4.81 7.08 3.09
C LYS A 63 -3.96 7.61 1.93
N GLY A 64 -3.07 6.79 1.39
CA GLY A 64 -2.19 7.17 0.28
C GLY A 64 -2.98 7.51 -0.99
N PHE A 65 -4.11 6.86 -1.21
CA PHE A 65 -5.01 7.20 -2.31
C PHE A 65 -5.90 8.40 -2.00
N GLU A 66 -6.49 8.49 -0.80
CA GLU A 66 -7.30 9.64 -0.38
C GLU A 66 -6.54 10.96 -0.61
N VAL A 67 -5.32 11.06 -0.09
CA VAL A 67 -4.49 12.29 -0.19
C VAL A 67 -4.16 12.67 -1.63
N ARG A 68 -4.06 11.69 -2.54
CA ARG A 68 -3.61 11.93 -3.91
C ARG A 68 -4.75 12.13 -4.90
N LEU A 69 -5.90 11.49 -4.68
CA LEU A 69 -7.06 11.56 -5.56
C LEU A 69 -8.01 12.72 -5.21
N ASP A 70 -7.92 13.26 -4.00
CA ASP A 70 -8.62 14.48 -3.56
C ASP A 70 -7.87 15.77 -3.97
N ARG A 71 -6.80 15.65 -4.76
CA ARG A 71 -6.02 16.76 -5.31
C ARG A 71 -6.15 16.81 -6.82
#